data_AF-A0A1F5S105-F1
#
_entry.id   AF-A0A1F5S105-F1
#
_cell.length_a   1.000
_cell.length_b   1.000
_cell.length_c   1.000
_cell.angle_alpha   90.00
_cell.angle_beta   90.00
_cell.angle_gamma   90.00
#
_symmetry.space_group_name_H-M   'P 1'
#
loop_
_entity.id
_entity.type
_entity.pdbx_description
1 polymer ?
#
loop_
_entity_poly.entity_id
_entity_poly.type
_entity_poly.pdbx_seq_one_letter_code
_entity_poly.pdbx_strand_id
1 'polypeptide(L)'
;MALAAPVSVFAQNANQAVGPGTILDNLRSAGNAAKYNVDSSKEGIPAYVDLVGQVLNAFFAVVGIILIVLVIHAGYLWMTARGNEEQVTKAKDQIRQAIVGFIILMGAYAITYFVLTALNGFSANVSFAPMSHLAWG
;
A
#
# COMPACT_ATOMS: atom_id res chain seq x y z
N MET A 1 2.53 47.18 7.08
CA MET A 1 2.19 46.10 6.13
C MET A 1 3.24 46.09 5.03
N ALA A 2 4.13 45.10 5.04
CA ALA A 2 5.02 44.80 3.93
C ALA A 2 5.15 43.27 3.87
N LEU A 3 4.79 42.71 2.71
CA LEU A 3 4.80 41.30 2.37
C LEU A 3 6.21 40.69 2.57
N ALA A 4 6.34 39.70 3.45
CA ALA A 4 7.47 38.78 3.43
C ALA A 4 7.20 37.70 2.37
N ALA A 5 7.70 37.91 1.16
CA ALA A 5 7.67 36.90 0.10
C ALA A 5 8.50 35.66 0.51
N PRO A 6 8.12 34.45 0.07
CA PRO A 6 8.81 33.21 0.40
C PRO A 6 10.10 33.09 -0.42
N VAL A 7 11.17 33.75 0.01
CA VAL A 7 12.51 33.64 -0.63
C VAL A 7 13.30 32.43 -0.12
N SER A 8 12.79 31.68 0.85
CA SER A 8 13.51 30.55 1.45
C SER A 8 13.41 29.21 0.69
N VAL A 9 12.69 29.13 -0.43
CA VAL A 9 12.67 27.89 -1.26
C VAL A 9 13.88 27.83 -2.22
N PHE A 10 14.59 28.93 -2.44
CA PHE A 10 15.75 28.99 -3.35
C PHE A 10 17.11 28.65 -2.68
N ALA A 11 17.16 28.32 -1.39
CA ALA A 11 18.42 28.18 -0.66
C ALA A 11 18.98 26.74 -0.57
N GLN A 12 18.44 25.77 -1.28
CA GLN A 12 18.78 24.36 -1.02
C GLN A 12 19.89 23.74 -1.88
N ASN A 13 20.56 24.49 -2.78
CA ASN A 13 21.65 23.88 -3.54
C ASN A 13 22.70 24.86 -4.07
N ALA A 14 23.48 25.46 -3.17
CA ALA A 14 24.72 26.16 -3.55
C ALA A 14 25.89 25.20 -3.85
N ASN A 15 25.66 23.88 -3.99
CA ASN A 15 26.72 22.90 -4.15
C ASN A 15 26.41 21.77 -5.15
N GLN A 16 25.69 22.08 -6.22
CA GLN A 16 25.68 21.27 -7.43
C GLN A 16 25.77 22.25 -8.59
N ALA A 17 26.91 22.27 -9.28
CA ALA A 17 27.08 23.04 -10.50
C ALA A 17 25.92 22.71 -11.45
N VAL A 18 25.25 23.74 -12.00
CA VAL A 18 24.09 23.58 -12.89
C VAL A 18 24.56 22.94 -14.20
N GLY A 19 24.65 21.61 -14.18
CA GLY A 19 24.80 20.74 -15.35
C GLY A 19 23.48 20.04 -15.67
N PRO A 20 23.36 19.38 -16.83
CA PRO A 20 22.13 18.70 -17.27
C PRO A 20 21.54 17.72 -16.23
N GLY A 21 22.37 17.13 -15.36
CA GLY A 21 21.93 16.25 -14.26
C GLY A 21 21.12 16.96 -13.17
N THR A 22 21.47 18.21 -12.84
CA THR A 22 20.78 18.97 -11.77
C THR A 22 19.33 19.32 -12.15
N ILE A 23 19.07 19.58 -13.43
CA ILE A 23 17.72 19.88 -13.92
C ILE A 23 16.88 18.61 -13.94
N LEU A 24 17.46 17.48 -14.35
CA LEU A 24 16.78 16.19 -14.31
C LEU A 24 16.41 15.79 -12.88
N ASP A 25 17.31 16.02 -11.91
CA ASP A 25 17.05 15.75 -10.50
C ASP A 25 15.93 16.63 -9.93
N ASN A 26 15.93 17.92 -10.28
CA ASN A 26 14.87 18.85 -9.89
C ASN A 26 13.52 18.48 -10.52
N LEU A 27 13.49 18.10 -11.80
CA LEU A 27 12.29 17.66 -12.50
C LEU A 27 11.76 16.32 -11.96
N ARG A 28 12.65 15.37 -11.65
CA ARG A 28 12.29 14.07 -11.07
C ARG A 28 11.81 14.21 -9.63
N SER A 29 12.41 15.11 -8.84
CA SER A 29 11.93 15.44 -7.49
C SER A 29 10.58 16.14 -7.51
N ALA A 30 10.37 17.09 -8.43
CA ALA A 30 9.07 17.74 -8.64
C ALA A 30 8.01 16.74 -9.12
N GLY A 31 8.36 15.83 -10.04
CA GLY A 31 7.51 14.73 -10.48
C GLY A 31 7.13 13.81 -9.32
N ASN A 32 8.10 13.39 -8.50
CA ASN A 32 7.85 12.54 -7.33
C ASN A 32 7.01 13.24 -6.24
N ALA A 33 7.20 14.54 -6.02
CA ALA A 33 6.36 15.35 -5.12
C ALA A 33 4.92 15.46 -5.64
N ALA A 34 4.74 15.55 -6.96
CA ALA A 34 3.46 15.48 -7.64
C ALA A 34 2.91 14.05 -7.80
N LYS A 35 3.58 13.04 -7.24
CA LYS A 35 3.25 11.60 -7.34
C LYS A 35 3.29 11.02 -8.76
N TYR A 36 4.00 11.68 -9.67
CA TYR A 36 4.29 11.21 -11.02
C TYR A 36 5.71 10.64 -11.05
N ASN A 37 5.86 9.34 -10.76
CA ASN A 37 7.15 8.67 -10.76
C ASN A 37 7.43 8.06 -12.15
N VAL A 38 8.49 8.54 -12.80
CA VAL A 38 8.99 8.10 -14.13
C VAL A 38 10.07 7.01 -14.03
N ASP A 39 10.41 6.54 -12.82
CA ASP A 39 11.25 5.35 -12.65
C ASP A 39 10.43 4.09 -12.84
N SER A 40 10.72 3.44 -13.95
CA SER A 40 10.13 2.24 -14.53
C SER A 40 10.13 0.96 -13.68
N SER A 41 10.13 1.00 -12.35
CA SER A 41 9.74 -0.19 -11.55
C SER A 41 8.22 -0.31 -11.37
N LYS A 42 7.44 0.64 -11.89
CA LYS A 42 5.96 0.62 -11.92
C LYS A 42 5.38 0.77 -13.34
N GLU A 43 6.08 0.35 -14.39
CA GLU A 43 5.51 0.40 -15.76
C GLU A 43 4.23 -0.43 -15.93
N GLY A 44 3.92 -1.33 -14.99
CA GLY A 44 2.69 -2.12 -14.98
C GLY A 44 1.66 -1.77 -13.90
N ILE A 45 1.93 -0.80 -13.01
CA ILE A 45 1.01 -0.45 -11.92
C ILE A 45 0.44 0.95 -12.16
N PRO A 46 -0.68 1.04 -12.89
CA PRO A 46 -1.30 2.32 -13.25
C PRO A 46 -1.70 3.13 -12.01
N ALA A 47 -1.67 4.46 -12.12
CA ALA A 47 -1.88 5.41 -11.02
C ALA A 47 -3.14 5.17 -10.18
N TYR A 48 -4.17 4.50 -10.73
CA TYR A 48 -5.36 4.11 -9.97
C TYR A 48 -5.05 3.11 -8.86
N VAL A 49 -4.03 2.25 -8.99
CA VAL A 49 -3.68 1.24 -7.99
C VAL A 49 -3.10 1.89 -6.73
N ASP A 50 -2.31 2.96 -6.86
CA ASP A 50 -1.77 3.68 -5.69
C ASP A 50 -2.88 4.42 -4.94
N LEU A 51 -3.85 5.01 -5.66
CA LEU A 51 -5.02 5.66 -5.06
C LEU A 51 -5.90 4.63 -4.34
N VAL A 52 -6.14 3.47 -4.97
CA VAL A 52 -6.86 2.35 -4.38
C VAL A 52 -6.13 1.81 -3.14
N GLY A 53 -4.81 1.65 -3.20
CA GLY A 53 -3.99 1.21 -2.08
C GLY A 53 -4.05 2.17 -0.89
N GLN A 54 -4.02 3.48 -1.14
CA GLN A 54 -4.19 4.49 -0.10
C GLN A 54 -5.58 4.45 0.55
N VAL A 55 -6.63 4.32 -0.25
CA VAL A 55 -8.02 4.22 0.23
C VAL A 55 -8.23 2.94 1.04
N LEU A 56 -7.73 1.80 0.57
CA LEU A 56 -7.79 0.52 1.29
C LEU A 56 -7.05 0.59 2.62
N ASN A 57 -5.88 1.22 2.67
CA ASN A 57 -5.13 1.37 3.92
C ASN A 57 -5.91 2.23 4.93
N ALA A 58 -6.45 3.38 4.49
CA ALA A 58 -7.30 4.22 5.34
C ALA A 58 -8.57 3.48 5.81
N PHE A 59 -9.21 2.73 4.91
CA PHE A 59 -10.38 1.92 5.23
C PHE A 59 -10.06 0.82 6.25
N PHE A 60 -8.99 0.06 6.05
CA PHE A 60 -8.57 -0.99 6.99
C PHE A 60 -8.15 -0.45 8.35
N ALA A 61 -7.58 0.76 8.41
CA ALA A 61 -7.27 1.41 9.69
C ALA A 61 -8.55 1.66 10.51
N VAL A 62 -9.61 2.19 9.88
CA VAL A 62 -10.89 2.42 10.55
C VAL A 62 -11.57 1.10 10.93
N VAL A 63 -11.60 0.12 10.02
CA VAL A 63 -12.18 -1.20 10.27
C VAL A 63 -11.49 -1.91 11.43
N GLY A 64 -10.15 -1.86 11.49
CA GLY A 64 -9.38 -2.49 12.57
C GLY A 64 -9.75 -1.94 13.95
N ILE A 65 -9.92 -0.63 14.07
CA ILE A 65 -10.35 0.03 15.32
C ILE A 65 -11.75 -0.47 15.72
N ILE A 66 -12.70 -0.48 14.78
CA ILE A 66 -14.06 -0.96 15.03
C ILE A 66 -14.05 -2.42 15.50
N LEU A 67 -13.23 -3.26 14.86
CA LEU A 67 -13.11 -4.68 15.20
C LEU A 67 -12.65 -4.87 16.65
N ILE A 68 -11.66 -4.11 17.10
CA ILE A 68 -11.17 -4.14 18.49
C ILE A 68 -12.30 -3.76 19.46
N VAL A 69 -13.04 -2.69 19.19
CA VAL A 69 -14.17 -2.26 20.03
C VAL A 69 -15.25 -3.34 20.12
N LEU A 70 -15.56 -4.00 18.99
CA LEU A 70 -16.54 -5.07 18.91
C LEU A 70 -16.14 -6.29 19.74
N VAL A 71 -14.85 -6.66 19.69
CA VAL A 71 -14.29 -7.76 20.48
C VAL A 71 -14.34 -7.44 21.98
N ILE A 72 -14.02 -6.20 22.37
CA ILE A 72 -14.11 -5.78 23.78
C ILE A 72 -15.56 -5.85 24.27
N HIS A 73 -16.52 -5.35 23.48
CA HIS A 73 -17.94 -5.40 23.84
C HIS A 73 -18.45 -6.84 23.96
N ALA A 74 -18.10 -7.71 23.01
CA ALA A 74 -18.49 -9.12 23.04
C ALA A 74 -17.83 -9.87 24.22
N GLY A 75 -16.57 -9.55 24.53
CA GLY A 75 -15.85 -10.08 25.67
C GLY A 75 -16.49 -9.67 27.00
N TYR A 76 -16.88 -8.40 27.13
CA TYR A 76 -17.59 -7.92 28.32
C TYR A 76 -18.93 -8.64 28.50
N LEU A 77 -19.72 -8.76 27.42
CA LEU A 77 -21.00 -9.48 27.44
C LEU A 77 -20.81 -10.94 27.89
N TRP A 78 -19.77 -11.62 27.39
CA TRP A 78 -19.47 -12.99 27.77
C TRP A 78 -19.08 -13.13 29.25
N MET A 79 -18.27 -12.20 29.77
CA MET A 79 -17.87 -12.19 31.18
C MET A 79 -19.04 -11.85 32.13
N THR A 80 -19.98 -11.01 31.69
CA THR A 80 -21.15 -10.63 32.51
C THR A 80 -22.29 -11.63 32.48
N ALA A 81 -22.24 -12.63 31.60
CA ALA A 81 -23.36 -13.56 31.36
C ALA A 81 -23.73 -14.43 32.58
N ARG A 82 -22.89 -14.52 33.63
CA ARG A 82 -23.19 -15.11 34.97
C ARG A 82 -24.06 -16.39 34.98
N GLY A 83 -23.91 -17.26 33.99
CA GLY A 83 -24.65 -18.54 33.90
C GLY A 83 -25.97 -18.49 33.11
N ASN A 84 -26.36 -17.36 32.53
CA ASN A 84 -27.44 -17.30 31.54
C ASN A 84 -26.93 -17.82 30.18
N GLU A 85 -27.32 -19.05 29.81
CA GLU A 85 -26.94 -19.68 28.55
C GLU A 85 -27.29 -18.85 27.30
N GLU A 86 -28.37 -18.08 27.34
CA GLU A 86 -28.79 -17.24 26.22
C GLU A 86 -27.78 -16.13 25.95
N GLN A 87 -27.28 -15.48 27.01
CA GLN A 87 -26.26 -14.44 26.89
C GLN A 87 -24.90 -15.01 26.50
N VAL A 88 -24.56 -16.20 27.02
CA VAL A 88 -23.32 -16.90 26.63
C VAL A 88 -23.35 -17.27 25.15
N THR A 89 -24.47 -17.80 24.67
CA THR A 89 -24.65 -18.19 23.26
C THR A 89 -24.57 -16.97 22.35
N LYS A 90 -25.27 -15.89 22.72
CA LYS A 90 -25.24 -14.63 21.97
C LYS A 90 -23.85 -14.01 21.90
N ALA A 91 -23.09 -14.03 23.00
CA ALA A 91 -21.72 -13.52 23.02
C ALA A 91 -20.78 -14.38 22.16
N LYS A 92 -20.92 -15.71 22.20
CA LYS A 92 -20.14 -16.64 21.36
C LYS A 92 -20.43 -16.43 19.87
N ASP A 93 -21.69 -16.26 19.50
CA ASP A 93 -22.06 -15.98 18.11
C ASP A 93 -21.47 -14.66 17.62
N GLN A 94 -21.47 -13.63 18.47
CA GLN A 94 -20.87 -12.33 18.14
C GLN A 94 -19.34 -12.42 17.98
N ILE A 95 -18.66 -13.20 18.82
CA ILE A 95 -17.23 -13.49 18.67
C ILE A 95 -16.96 -14.27 17.38
N ARG A 96 -17.81 -15.26 17.05
CA ARG A 96 -17.67 -16.06 15.83
C ARG A 96 -17.77 -15.20 14.57
N GLN A 97 -18.74 -14.28 14.54
CA GLN A 97 -18.90 -13.32 13.44
C GLN A 97 -17.69 -12.39 13.32
N ALA A 98 -17.15 -11.90 14.45
CA ALA A 98 -15.95 -11.07 14.45
C ALA A 98 -14.72 -11.82 13.90
N ILE A 99 -14.52 -13.08 14.28
CA ILE A 99 -13.43 -13.92 13.78
C ILE A 99 -13.55 -14.15 12.27
N VAL A 100 -14.75 -14.42 11.76
CA VAL A 100 -14.96 -14.61 10.32
C VAL A 100 -14.60 -13.33 9.55
N GLY A 101 -15.01 -12.15 10.05
CA GLY A 101 -14.61 -10.87 9.46
C GLY A 101 -13.09 -10.67 9.45
N PHE A 102 -12.41 -11.03 10.53
CA PHE A 102 -10.95 -10.97 10.63
C PHE A 102 -10.24 -11.91 9.64
N ILE A 103 -10.75 -13.14 9.49
CA ILE A 103 -10.21 -14.12 8.53
C ILE A 103 -10.36 -13.60 7.08
N ILE A 104 -11.49 -12.98 6.75
CA ILE A 104 -11.70 -12.41 5.40
C ILE A 104 -10.70 -11.29 5.12
N LEU A 105 -10.44 -10.41 6.09
CA LEU A 105 -9.44 -9.34 5.98
C LEU A 105 -8.03 -9.89 5.70
N MET A 106 -7.61 -10.89 6.48
CA MET A 106 -6.34 -11.58 6.29
C MET A 106 -6.27 -12.29 4.93
N GLY A 107 -7.35 -12.97 4.54
CA GLY A 107 -7.47 -13.66 3.25
C GLY A 107 -7.38 -12.71 2.05
N ALA A 108 -8.06 -11.57 2.11
CA ALA A 108 -8.01 -10.55 1.05
C ALA A 108 -6.59 -10.02 0.84
N TYR A 109 -5.85 -9.74 1.93
CA TYR A 109 -4.46 -9.31 1.85
C TYR A 109 -3.55 -10.40 1.29
N ALA A 110 -3.70 -11.65 1.75
CA ALA A 110 -2.93 -12.78 1.26
C ALA A 110 -3.14 -13.03 -0.24
N ILE A 111 -4.38 -12.96 -0.71
CA ILE A 111 -4.71 -13.09 -2.14
C ILE A 111 -4.08 -11.95 -2.94
N THR A 112 -4.20 -10.71 -2.46
CA THR A 112 -3.63 -9.53 -3.14
C THR A 112 -2.11 -9.69 -3.30
N TYR A 113 -1.42 -10.06 -2.22
CA TYR A 113 0.02 -10.29 -2.24
C TYR A 113 0.41 -11.45 -3.17
N PHE A 114 -0.37 -12.53 -3.16
CA PHE A 114 -0.16 -13.68 -4.04
C PHE A 114 -0.25 -13.28 -5.51
N VAL A 115 -1.29 -12.52 -5.89
CA VAL A 115 -1.47 -12.05 -7.27
C VAL A 115 -0.32 -11.13 -7.70
N LEU A 116 0.08 -10.17 -6.85
CA LEU A 116 1.21 -9.27 -7.16
C LEU A 116 2.53 -10.04 -7.32
N THR A 117 2.78 -11.03 -6.47
CA THR A 117 3.99 -11.87 -6.54
C THR A 117 3.98 -12.75 -7.80
N ALA A 118 2.84 -13.36 -8.12
CA ALA A 118 2.68 -14.20 -9.31
C ALA A 118 2.90 -13.40 -10.61
N LEU A 119 2.41 -12.16 -10.67
CA LEU A 119 2.61 -11.28 -11.84
C LEU A 119 4.07 -10.85 -11.99
N ASN A 120 4.75 -10.48 -10.90
CA ASN A 120 6.17 -10.10 -10.96
C ASN A 120 7.09 -11.29 -11.26
N GLY A 121 6.78 -12.48 -10.73
CA GLY A 121 7.52 -13.70 -11.00
C GLY A 121 7.37 -14.24 -12.42
N PHE A 122 6.30 -13.87 -13.14
CA PHE A 122 6.09 -14.24 -14.54
C PHE A 122 6.90 -13.40 -15.55
N SER A 123 7.63 -12.37 -15.10
CA SER A 123 8.69 -11.76 -15.92
C SER A 123 9.88 -12.72 -16.00
N ALA A 124 9.65 -13.89 -16.59
CA ALA A 124 10.70 -14.78 -17.01
C ALA A 124 11.51 -14.00 -18.04
N ASN A 125 12.81 -13.89 -17.74
CA ASN A 125 13.87 -13.48 -18.62
C ASN A 125 13.82 -14.32 -19.91
N VAL A 126 12.93 -13.97 -20.85
CA VAL A 126 13.02 -14.41 -22.24
C VAL A 126 14.12 -13.59 -22.88
N SER A 127 15.36 -13.87 -22.47
CA SER A 127 16.52 -13.47 -23.24
C SER A 127 16.43 -14.23 -24.55
N PHE A 128 15.87 -13.58 -25.56
CA PHE A 128 16.03 -13.99 -26.95
C PHE A 128 17.52 -13.86 -27.24
N ALA A 129 18.27 -14.94 -27.00
CA ALA A 129 19.68 -14.98 -27.34
C ALA A 129 19.82 -14.57 -28.81
N PRO A 130 20.56 -13.50 -29.16
CA PRO A 130 20.78 -13.17 -30.55
C PRO A 130 21.54 -14.35 -31.17
N MET A 131 20.96 -15.00 -32.17
CA MET A 131 21.50 -16.19 -32.83
C MET A 131 22.73 -15.85 -33.70
N SER A 132 23.77 -15.22 -33.16
CA SER A 132 24.98 -14.82 -33.90
C SER A 132 26.02 -15.95 -34.05
N HIS A 133 25.61 -17.21 -33.91
CA HIS A 133 26.45 -18.40 -34.16
C HIS A 133 25.88 -19.29 -35.30
N LEU A 134 25.35 -18.66 -36.36
CA LEU A 134 25.30 -19.27 -37.69
C LEU A 134 26.08 -18.40 -38.68
N ALA A 135 27.23 -17.88 -38.24
CA ALA A 135 28.26 -17.41 -39.15
C ALA A 135 28.76 -18.64 -39.91
N TRP A 136 28.20 -18.80 -41.11
CA TRP A 136 28.57 -19.79 -42.12
C TRP A 136 30.09 -19.86 -42.25
N GLY A 137 30.65 -21.04 -42.03
CA GLY A 137 31.97 -21.40 -42.54
C GLY A 137 31.92 -21.61 -44.05
#